data_AF-A0A452Y127-F1
#
_entry.id   AF-A0A452Y127-F1
#
_cell.length_a   1.000
_cell.length_b   1.000
_cell.length_c   1.000
_cell.angle_alpha   90.00
_cell.angle_beta   90.00
_cell.angle_gamma   90.00
#
_symmetry.space_group_name_H-M   'P 1'
#
loop_
_entity.id
_entity.type
_entity.pdbx_description
1 polymer ?
#
loop_
_entity_poly.entity_id
_entity_poly.type
_entity_poly.pdbx_seq_one_letter_code
_entity_poly.pdbx_strand_id
1 'polypeptide(L)'
;IMKIEPKHWARAFFPVGSLCDSVDNNLCESFNNAIIEARFYPCISMLEKVRQKMTKRVQENREKSKKWTNNPICPNIFKNLK
;
A
#
# COMPACT_ATOMS: atom_id res chain seq x y z
N ILE A 1 -24.62 11.93 2.75
CA ILE A 1 -24.91 10.51 2.41
C ILE A 1 -24.36 10.26 1.01
N MET A 2 -23.56 9.20 0.80
CA MET A 2 -22.92 8.93 -0.50
C MET A 2 -23.99 8.69 -1.57
N LYS A 3 -23.87 9.34 -2.73
CA LYS A 3 -24.83 9.24 -3.86
C LYS A 3 -24.62 8.01 -4.75
N ILE A 4 -23.68 7.15 -4.43
CA ILE A 4 -23.27 5.99 -5.25
C ILE A 4 -24.12 4.79 -4.84
N GLU A 5 -24.67 4.07 -5.81
CA GLU A 5 -25.50 2.89 -5.55
C GLU A 5 -24.75 1.83 -4.72
N PRO A 6 -25.40 1.20 -3.72
CA PRO A 6 -24.79 0.21 -2.81
C PRO A 6 -24.03 -0.92 -3.51
N LYS A 7 -24.45 -1.32 -4.71
CA LYS A 7 -23.79 -2.37 -5.47
C LYS A 7 -22.30 -2.13 -5.79
N HIS A 8 -21.86 -0.87 -5.72
CA HIS A 8 -20.46 -0.50 -6.01
C HIS A 8 -19.57 -0.45 -4.77
N TRP A 9 -20.12 -0.49 -3.56
CA TRP A 9 -19.33 -0.29 -2.32
C TRP A 9 -19.73 -1.21 -1.17
N ALA A 10 -20.95 -1.75 -1.17
CA ALA A 10 -21.41 -2.67 -0.15
C ALA A 10 -21.10 -4.12 -0.55
N ARG A 11 -20.28 -4.78 0.27
CA ARG A 11 -19.83 -6.17 0.09
C ARG A 11 -20.97 -7.17 -0.14
N ALA A 12 -22.16 -6.91 0.41
CA ALA A 12 -23.34 -7.76 0.27
C ALA A 12 -23.82 -7.95 -1.19
N PHE A 13 -23.44 -7.06 -2.10
CA PHE A 13 -23.83 -7.10 -3.52
C PHE A 13 -22.73 -7.64 -4.43
N PHE A 14 -21.57 -8.02 -3.89
CA PHE A 14 -20.46 -8.54 -4.71
C PHE A 14 -20.68 -10.01 -5.05
N PRO A 15 -20.36 -10.46 -6.28
CA PRO A 15 -20.44 -11.87 -6.66
C PRO A 15 -19.67 -12.80 -5.73
N VAL A 16 -20.12 -14.03 -5.60
CA VAL A 16 -19.36 -15.09 -4.90
C VAL A 16 -18.00 -15.25 -5.60
N GLY A 17 -16.91 -15.13 -4.85
CA GLY A 17 -15.54 -15.12 -5.38
C GLY A 17 -14.94 -13.72 -5.58
N SER A 18 -15.73 -12.64 -5.46
CA SER A 18 -15.22 -11.26 -5.34
C SER A 18 -14.72 -10.98 -3.93
N LEU A 19 -13.75 -11.78 -3.49
CA LEU A 19 -13.05 -11.61 -2.23
C LEU A 19 -12.15 -10.38 -2.37
N CYS A 20 -12.59 -9.26 -1.79
CA CYS A 20 -11.65 -8.21 -1.42
C CYS A 20 -10.85 -8.79 -0.24
N ASP A 21 -9.63 -9.23 -0.50
CA ASP A 21 -8.61 -9.34 0.55
C ASP A 21 -8.34 -7.93 1.05
N SER A 22 -9.28 -7.39 1.83
CA SER A 22 -9.06 -6.15 2.58
C SER A 22 -8.07 -6.50 3.68
N VAL A 23 -6.79 -6.49 3.30
CA VAL A 23 -5.67 -6.69 4.21
C VAL A 23 -5.31 -5.33 4.84
N ASP A 24 -6.29 -4.72 5.49
CA ASP A 24 -6.06 -3.52 6.31
C ASP A 24 -5.01 -3.81 7.39
N ASN A 25 -4.97 -5.06 7.87
CA ASN A 25 -3.93 -5.54 8.77
C ASN A 25 -2.53 -5.53 8.13
N ASN A 26 -2.37 -5.89 6.85
CA ASN A 26 -1.03 -5.85 6.22
C ASN A 26 -0.48 -4.43 6.12
N LEU A 27 -1.35 -3.43 5.96
CA LEU A 27 -0.91 -2.04 5.95
C LEU A 27 -0.40 -1.62 7.34
N CYS A 28 -1.14 -1.95 8.39
CA CYS A 28 -0.73 -1.72 9.77
C CYS A 28 0.56 -2.48 10.12
N GLU A 29 0.66 -3.76 9.76
CA GLU A 29 1.85 -4.59 9.96
C GLU A 29 3.06 -4.03 9.20
N SER A 30 2.88 -3.64 7.93
CA SER A 30 3.94 -3.05 7.13
C SER A 30 4.43 -1.72 7.72
N PHE A 31 3.51 -0.88 8.19
CA PHE A 31 3.85 0.37 8.85
C PHE A 31 4.58 0.15 10.18
N ASN A 32 4.07 -0.75 11.04
CA ASN A 32 4.69 -1.09 12.32
C ASN A 32 6.11 -1.64 12.12
N ASN A 33 6.31 -2.52 11.14
CA ASN A 33 7.63 -3.01 10.76
C ASN A 33 8.53 -1.88 10.23
N ALA A 34 7.96 -0.90 9.51
CA ALA A 34 8.74 0.21 8.98
C ALA A 34 9.24 1.16 10.09
N ILE A 35 8.50 1.33 11.17
CA ILE A 35 8.83 2.29 12.25
C ILE A 35 9.46 1.67 13.49
N ILE A 36 9.60 0.33 13.54
CA ILE A 36 9.99 -0.39 14.76
C ILE A 36 11.28 0.13 15.38
N GLU A 37 12.29 0.49 14.58
CA GLU A 37 13.53 1.09 15.08
C GLU A 37 13.35 2.58 15.40
N ALA A 38 12.59 3.31 14.59
CA ALA A 38 12.42 4.75 14.72
C ALA A 38 11.68 5.11 16.02
N ARG A 39 10.77 4.26 16.52
CA ARG A 39 9.97 4.52 17.72
C ARG A 39 10.77 4.62 19.02
N PHE A 40 12.02 4.14 19.02
CA PHE A 40 12.90 4.20 20.19
C PHE A 40 13.66 5.54 20.30
N TYR A 41 13.49 6.44 19.32
CA TYR A 41 14.13 7.75 19.31
C TYR A 41 13.18 8.84 19.85
N PRO A 42 13.71 9.98 20.34
CA PRO A 42 12.90 11.14 20.67
C PRO A 42 12.03 11.60 19.49
N CYS A 43 10.89 12.23 19.76
CA CYS A 43 9.87 12.54 18.75
C CYS A 43 10.43 13.17 17.46
N ILE A 44 11.31 14.16 17.56
CA ILE A 44 11.90 14.83 16.40
C ILE A 44 12.76 13.84 15.59
N SER A 45 13.64 13.09 16.25
CA SER A 45 14.51 12.10 15.60
C SER A 45 13.73 10.92 15.02
N MET A 46 12.66 10.48 15.69
CA MET A 46 11.73 9.46 15.18
C MET A 46 11.09 9.94 13.88
N LEU A 47 10.49 11.14 13.87
CA LEU A 47 9.82 11.70 12.70
C LEU A 47 10.78 11.88 11.53
N GLU A 48 12.00 12.35 11.79
CA GLU A 48 13.02 12.52 10.75
C GLU A 48 13.44 11.18 10.13
N LYS A 49 13.60 10.13 10.94
CA LYS A 49 13.86 8.77 10.45
C LYS A 49 12.72 8.23 9.59
N VAL A 50 11.47 8.43 10.02
CA VAL A 50 10.29 8.03 9.23
C VAL A 50 10.26 8.77 7.90
N ARG A 51 10.47 10.09 7.92
CA ARG A 51 10.50 10.93 6.72
C ARG A 51 11.55 10.43 5.72
N GLN A 52 12.79 10.25 6.16
CA GLN A 52 13.88 9.76 5.31
C GLN A 52 13.57 8.39 4.70
N LYS A 53 13.03 7.45 5.49
CA LYS A 53 12.65 6.12 5.02
C LYS A 53 11.55 6.18 3.96
N MET A 54 10.53 6.99 4.17
CA MET A 54 9.42 7.16 3.22
C MET A 54 9.88 7.82 1.92
N THR A 55 10.63 8.92 1.99
CA THR A 55 11.15 9.61 0.80
C THR A 55 12.06 8.69 -0.03
N LYS A 56 12.98 7.96 0.63
CA LYS A 56 13.86 7.00 -0.05
C LYS A 56 13.06 5.90 -0.77
N ARG A 57 12.07 5.30 -0.08
CA ARG A 57 11.20 4.27 -0.66
C ARG A 57 10.44 4.76 -1.88
N VAL A 58 9.85 5.96 -1.83
CA VAL A 58 9.13 6.55 -2.97
C VAL A 58 10.05 6.73 -4.16
N GLN A 59 11.24 7.29 -3.94
CA GLN A 59 12.21 7.52 -5.00
C GLN A 59 12.71 6.20 -5.61
N GLU A 60 13.04 5.20 -4.80
CA GLU A 60 13.44 3.87 -5.28
C GLU A 60 12.34 3.19 -6.11
N ASN A 61 11.08 3.27 -5.65
CA ASN A 61 9.95 2.70 -6.38
C ASN A 61 9.72 3.40 -7.71
N ARG A 62 9.87 4.73 -7.76
CA ARG A 62 9.78 5.51 -8.99
C ARG A 62 10.88 5.12 -9.98
N GLU A 63 12.13 4.97 -9.53
CA GLU A 63 13.22 4.53 -10.41
C GLU A 63 13.03 3.08 -10.90
N LYS A 64 12.48 2.20 -10.06
CA LYS A 64 12.10 0.84 -10.48
C LYS A 64 11.01 0.86 -11.53
N SER A 65 9.97 1.68 -11.35
CA SER A 65 8.84 1.74 -12.27
C SER A 65 9.22 2.32 -13.64
N LYS A 66 10.19 3.23 -13.71
CA LYS A 66 10.72 3.73 -14.99
C LYS A 66 11.29 2.63 -15.88
N LYS A 67 11.75 1.51 -15.31
CA LYS A 67 12.30 0.37 -16.06
C LYS A 67 11.21 -0.56 -16.60
N TRP A 68 9.95 -0.35 -16.25
CA TRP A 68 8.86 -1.20 -16.72
C TRP A 68 8.52 -0.81 -18.15
N THR A 69 8.91 -1.66 -19.11
CA THR A 69 8.73 -1.40 -20.54
C THR A 69 7.42 -1.95 -21.10
N ASN A 70 6.88 -3.00 -20.49
CA ASN A 70 5.83 -3.82 -21.12
C ASN A 70 4.43 -3.61 -20.53
N ASN A 71 4.30 -2.99 -19.35
CA ASN A 71 3.02 -2.80 -18.68
C ASN A 71 3.09 -1.62 -17.69
N PRO A 72 2.09 -0.72 -17.65
CA PRO A 72 1.98 0.30 -16.60
C PRO A 72 1.75 -0.27 -15.19
N ILE A 73 1.33 -1.53 -15.07
CA ILE A 73 1.05 -2.21 -13.80
C ILE A 73 2.33 -2.84 -13.23
N CYS A 74 2.47 -2.74 -11.91
CA CYS A 74 3.55 -3.39 -11.17
C CYS A 74 3.64 -4.89 -11.51
N PRO A 75 4.83 -5.42 -11.88
CA PRO A 75 4.99 -6.82 -12.28
C PRO A 75 4.48 -7.83 -11.26
N ASN A 76 4.63 -7.56 -9.95
CA ASN A 76 4.13 -8.46 -8.90
C ASN A 76 2.61 -8.51 -8.86
N ILE A 77 1.93 -7.39 -9.10
CA ILE A 77 0.47 -7.35 -9.16
C ILE A 77 -0.01 -8.01 -10.44
N PHE A 78 0.66 -7.76 -11.57
CA PHE A 78 0.30 -8.36 -12.85
C PHE A 78 0.37 -9.90 -12.84
N LYS A 79 1.29 -10.48 -12.07
CA LYS A 79 1.35 -11.94 -11.86
C LYS A 79 0.11 -12.51 -11.18
N ASN A 80 -0.53 -11.76 -10.30
CA ASN A 80 -1.74 -12.21 -9.57
C ASN A 80 -3.04 -11.95 -10.36
N LEU A 81 -2.95 -11.27 -11.51
CA LEU A 81 -4.09 -11.03 -12.40
C LEU A 81 -4.21 -12.06 -13.52
N LYS A 82 -3.19 -12.91 -13.70
CA LYS A 82 -3.19 -14.04 -14.64
C LYS A 82 -3.50 -15.32 -13.89
#